data_AF-A0A7S1WNB0-F1
#
_entry.id   AF-A0A7S1WNB0-F1
#
_cell.length_a   1.000
_cell.length_b   1.000
_cell.length_c   1.000
_cell.angle_alpha   90.00
_cell.angle_beta   90.00
_cell.angle_gamma   90.00
#
_symmetry.space_group_name_H-M   'P 1'
#
loop_
_entity.id
_entity.type
_entity.pdbx_description
1 polymer ?
#
loop_
_entity_poly.entity_id
_entity_poly.type
_entity_poly.pdbx_seq_one_letter_code
_entity_poly.pdbx_strand_id
1 'polypeptide(L)'
;DEYWPNEPCLSPPDPTEAEVKLAVERVRKMAFVGLTEEWSLSICLFHAMYGGTCRKAELYNTRPNKARKQGAGYPLGFFLGKWKDPYDGQVYAEARKVFTHRLAVYRVTRASCE
;
A
#
# COMPACT_ATOMS: atom_id res chain seq x y z
N ASP A 1 -42.32 -19.22 -3.41
CA ASP A 1 -41.22 -19.24 -2.42
C ASP A 1 -39.90 -19.41 -3.13
N GLU A 2 -39.27 -18.28 -3.45
CA GLU A 2 -38.03 -18.20 -4.22
C GLU A 2 -36.86 -18.22 -3.22
N TYR A 3 -36.13 -19.33 -3.19
CA TYR A 3 -35.01 -19.57 -2.29
C TYR A 3 -33.80 -18.74 -2.76
N TRP A 4 -33.50 -17.64 -2.06
CA TRP A 4 -32.29 -16.86 -2.31
C TRP A 4 -31.13 -17.47 -1.51
N PRO A 5 -30.10 -18.06 -2.15
CA PRO A 5 -28.97 -18.63 -1.41
C PRO A 5 -28.19 -17.51 -0.73
N ASN A 6 -28.14 -17.57 0.61
CA ASN A 6 -27.28 -16.74 1.45
C ASN A 6 -25.81 -17.19 1.33
N GLU A 7 -25.24 -17.12 0.13
CA GLU A 7 -23.79 -17.25 -0.06
C GLU A 7 -23.18 -15.84 -0.09
N PRO A 8 -22.60 -15.35 1.03
CA PRO A 8 -21.87 -14.09 1.01
C PRO A 8 -20.72 -14.23 0.00
N CYS A 9 -20.81 -13.45 -1.08
CA CYS A 9 -19.88 -13.36 -2.22
C CYS A 9 -18.96 -14.58 -2.36
N LEU A 10 -19.47 -15.60 -3.08
CA LEU A 10 -18.72 -16.63 -3.81
C LEU A 10 -17.24 -16.26 -3.90
N SER A 11 -16.35 -17.06 -3.28
CA SER A 11 -14.90 -16.83 -3.27
C SER A 11 -14.45 -16.34 -4.64
N PRO A 12 -14.09 -15.05 -4.78
CA PRO A 12 -13.76 -14.50 -6.09
C PRO A 12 -12.62 -15.33 -6.68
N PRO A 13 -12.64 -15.58 -7.99
CA PRO A 13 -11.54 -16.32 -8.62
C PRO A 13 -10.22 -15.60 -8.34
N ASP A 14 -9.16 -16.38 -8.20
CA ASP A 14 -7.82 -15.84 -8.07
C ASP A 14 -7.48 -14.91 -9.26
N PRO A 15 -6.72 -13.83 -9.03
CA PRO A 15 -6.27 -12.95 -10.10
C PRO A 15 -5.54 -13.71 -11.20
N THR A 16 -5.90 -13.42 -12.45
CA THR A 16 -5.19 -13.89 -13.64
C THR A 16 -3.89 -13.13 -13.83
N GLU A 17 -2.94 -13.72 -14.58
CA GLU A 17 -1.70 -13.03 -14.95
C GLU A 17 -1.98 -11.73 -15.75
N ALA A 18 -3.03 -11.71 -16.57
CA ALA A 18 -3.45 -10.54 -17.31
C ALA A 18 -3.92 -9.41 -16.37
N GLU A 19 -4.64 -9.73 -15.31
CA GLU A 19 -5.07 -8.76 -14.29
C GLU A 19 -3.88 -8.21 -13.50
N VAL A 20 -2.90 -9.05 -13.14
CA VAL A 20 -1.66 -8.59 -12.48
C VAL A 20 -0.88 -7.63 -13.39
N LYS A 21 -0.74 -7.95 -14.68
CA LYS A 21 -0.10 -7.06 -15.67
C LYS A 21 -0.84 -5.73 -15.79
N LEU A 22 -2.17 -5.78 -15.88
CA LEU A 22 -3.00 -4.58 -15.94
C LEU A 22 -2.88 -3.73 -14.67
N ALA A 23 -2.80 -4.35 -13.48
CA ALA A 23 -2.57 -3.64 -12.23
C ALA A 23 -1.21 -2.93 -12.21
N VAL A 24 -0.15 -3.61 -12.64
CA VAL A 24 1.20 -3.01 -12.79
C VAL A 24 1.18 -1.80 -13.73
N GLU A 25 0.51 -1.91 -14.88
CA GLU A 25 0.36 -0.79 -15.81
C GLU A 25 -0.42 0.39 -15.22
N ARG A 26 -1.48 0.11 -14.45
CA ARG A 26 -2.28 1.14 -13.79
C ARG A 26 -1.47 1.87 -12.73
N VAL A 27 -0.68 1.17 -11.91
CA VAL A 27 0.21 1.79 -10.90
C VAL A 27 1.13 2.85 -11.52
N ARG A 28 1.68 2.59 -12.71
CA ARG A 28 2.52 3.56 -13.43
C ARG A 28 1.77 4.84 -13.81
N LYS A 29 0.46 4.73 -14.09
CA LYS A 29 -0.41 5.80 -14.57
C LYS A 29 -1.18 6.51 -13.44
N MET A 30 -1.19 5.95 -12.24
CA MET A 30 -1.87 6.58 -11.10
C MET A 30 -1.25 7.94 -10.79
N ALA A 31 -2.11 8.93 -10.54
CA ALA A 31 -1.71 10.29 -10.23
C ALA A 31 -0.79 10.33 -8.99
N PHE A 32 -1.06 9.48 -7.99
CA PHE A 32 -0.24 9.35 -6.79
C PHE A 32 -0.11 7.88 -6.38
N VAL A 33 1.03 7.52 -5.82
CA VAL A 33 1.31 6.21 -5.23
C VAL A 33 2.10 6.47 -3.95
N GLY A 34 1.62 5.94 -2.82
CA GLY A 34 2.27 6.00 -1.52
C GLY A 34 2.42 4.59 -0.92
N LEU A 35 3.26 4.46 0.10
CA LEU A 35 3.57 3.21 0.79
C LEU A 35 3.32 3.35 2.28
N THR A 36 2.64 2.37 2.89
CA THR A 36 2.24 2.40 4.30
C THR A 36 3.45 2.38 5.24
N GLU A 37 4.47 1.60 4.91
CA GLU A 37 5.73 1.52 5.66
C GLU A 37 6.59 2.79 5.54
N GLU A 38 6.32 3.64 4.55
CA GLU A 38 6.92 4.96 4.37
C GLU A 38 5.83 6.05 4.47
N TRP A 39 4.93 5.92 5.45
CA TRP A 39 3.76 6.79 5.64
C TRP A 39 4.13 8.28 5.58
N SER A 40 5.11 8.71 6.38
CA SER A 40 5.48 10.12 6.44
C SER A 40 5.96 10.66 5.09
N LEU A 41 6.80 9.90 4.39
CA LEU A 41 7.27 10.27 3.05
C LEU A 41 6.12 10.29 2.03
N SER A 42 5.14 9.40 2.17
CA SER A 42 3.96 9.37 1.30
C SER A 42 3.12 10.63 1.45
N ILE A 43 2.88 11.08 2.68
CA ILE A 43 2.16 12.33 2.95
C ILE A 43 2.93 13.54 2.41
N CYS A 44 4.24 13.63 2.68
CA CYS A 44 5.04 14.74 2.14
C CYS A 44 5.08 14.75 0.62
N LEU A 45 5.23 13.58 -0.01
CA LEU A 45 5.23 13.46 -1.46
C LEU A 45 3.91 13.93 -2.04
N PHE A 46 2.78 13.57 -1.43
CA PHE A 46 1.48 14.06 -1.86
C PHE A 46 1.41 15.59 -1.85
N HIS A 47 1.80 16.23 -0.74
CA HIS A 47 1.84 17.71 -0.65
C HIS A 47 2.83 18.33 -1.64
N ALA A 48 4.00 17.71 -1.87
CA ALA A 48 4.97 18.21 -2.84
C ALA A 48 4.47 18.10 -4.30
N MET A 49 3.66 17.06 -4.60
CA MET A 49 3.10 16.83 -5.93
C MET A 49 1.94 17.76 -6.27
N TYR A 50 1.06 18.03 -5.31
CA TYR A 50 -0.19 18.77 -5.55
C TYR A 50 -0.23 20.16 -4.91
N GLY A 51 0.83 20.53 -4.20
CA GLY A 51 0.87 21.73 -3.36
C GLY A 51 0.24 21.47 -2.00
N GLY A 52 0.67 22.28 -1.03
CA GLY A 52 0.26 22.15 0.37
C GLY A 52 1.46 22.10 1.31
N THR A 53 1.18 22.20 2.60
CA THR A 53 2.19 22.08 3.64
C THR A 53 1.98 20.77 4.35
N CYS A 54 3.00 19.93 4.38
CA CYS A 54 2.99 18.73 5.21
C CYS A 54 2.91 19.11 6.69
N ARG A 55 1.87 18.66 7.40
CA ARG A 55 1.68 18.96 8.82
C ARG A 55 2.04 17.76 9.67
N LYS A 56 2.72 18.00 10.80
CA LYS A 56 3.08 16.94 11.77
C LYS A 56 1.88 16.10 12.23
N ALA A 57 0.70 16.72 12.32
CA ALA A 57 -0.55 16.05 12.66
C ALA A 57 -0.94 14.90 11.70
N GLU A 58 -0.55 14.99 10.42
CA GLU A 58 -0.88 14.01 9.38
C GLU A 58 0.07 12.79 9.39
N LEU A 59 1.21 12.93 10.07
CA LEU A 59 2.22 11.89 10.18
C LEU A 59 1.90 10.86 11.28
N TYR A 60 0.92 11.15 12.14
CA TYR A 60 0.52 10.25 13.22
C TYR A 60 -0.31 9.07 12.70
N ASN A 61 -0.01 7.88 13.22
CA ASN A 61 -0.85 6.70 13.01
C ASN A 61 -2.13 6.80 13.86
N THR A 62 -3.23 7.23 13.23
CA THR A 62 -4.55 7.36 13.85
C THR A 62 -5.34 6.05 13.88
N ARG A 63 -4.83 4.98 13.25
CA ARG A 63 -5.44 3.64 13.22
C ARG A 63 -4.41 2.58 13.63
N PRO A 64 -3.95 2.58 14.89
CA PRO A 64 -3.03 1.57 15.35
C PRO A 64 -3.67 0.18 15.24
N ASN A 65 -2.94 -0.77 14.67
CA ASN A 65 -3.38 -2.16 14.63
C ASN A 65 -3.47 -2.70 16.07
N LYS A 66 -4.61 -3.29 16.44
CA LYS A 66 -4.88 -3.88 17.77
C LYS A 66 -3.87 -4.95 18.17
N ALA A 67 -3.24 -5.61 17.20
CA ALA A 67 -2.22 -6.65 17.42
C ALA A 67 -0.88 -6.10 17.93
N ARG A 68 -0.66 -4.77 17.89
CA ARG A 68 0.62 -4.15 18.19
C ARG A 68 0.78 -3.80 19.69
N LYS A 69 0.21 -4.60 20.58
CA LYS A 69 0.58 -4.54 22.01
C LYS A 69 2.03 -5.03 22.12
N GLN A 70 2.95 -4.08 22.18
CA GLN A 70 4.35 -4.20 22.63
C GLN A 70 5.25 -5.14 21.79
N GLY A 71 5.90 -4.59 20.76
CA GLY A 71 7.19 -5.08 20.27
C GLY A 71 7.25 -6.44 19.54
N ALA A 72 6.27 -7.32 19.72
CA ALA A 72 6.16 -8.56 18.98
C ALA A 72 5.50 -8.25 17.63
N GLY A 73 6.28 -8.29 16.54
CA GLY A 73 5.71 -8.32 15.19
C GLY A 73 4.68 -9.45 15.08
N TYR A 74 3.69 -9.31 14.19
CA TYR A 74 2.79 -10.42 13.90
C TYR A 74 3.65 -11.62 13.47
N PRO A 75 3.49 -12.82 14.07
CA PRO A 75 4.38 -13.94 13.80
C PRO A 75 4.02 -14.57 12.44
N LEU A 76 4.28 -13.80 11.38
CA LEU A 76 4.00 -14.17 9.99
C LEU A 76 4.64 -15.51 9.65
N GLY A 77 5.85 -15.79 10.14
CA GLY A 77 6.50 -17.08 9.92
C GLY A 77 5.76 -18.27 10.56
N PHE A 78 5.05 -18.06 11.68
CA PHE A 78 4.23 -19.10 12.30
C PHE A 78 2.93 -19.33 11.52
N PHE A 79 2.26 -18.25 11.09
CA PHE A 79 0.95 -18.35 10.44
C PHE A 79 1.01 -18.58 8.93
N LEU A 80 1.97 -17.98 8.24
CA LEU A 80 2.14 -18.08 6.79
C LEU A 80 3.22 -19.09 6.41
N GLY A 81 4.17 -19.39 7.30
CA GLY A 81 5.30 -20.26 6.97
C GLY A 81 6.09 -19.71 5.77
N LYS A 82 6.05 -20.43 4.65
CA LYS A 82 6.64 -20.03 3.36
C LYS A 82 5.63 -19.46 2.37
N TRP A 83 4.36 -19.38 2.75
CA TRP A 83 3.33 -18.83 1.90
C TRP A 83 3.63 -17.37 1.60
N LYS A 84 3.52 -17.02 0.32
CA LYS A 84 3.72 -15.69 -0.19
C LYS A 84 2.62 -15.44 -1.20
N ASP A 85 2.01 -14.26 -1.13
CA ASP A 85 1.05 -13.83 -2.15
C ASP A 85 1.74 -13.84 -3.54
N PRO A 86 1.28 -14.68 -4.49
CA PRO A 86 1.91 -14.82 -5.79
C PRO A 86 1.59 -13.66 -6.74
N TYR A 87 0.57 -12.85 -6.42
CA TYR A 87 0.02 -11.81 -7.29
C TYR A 87 0.55 -10.42 -6.90
N ASP A 88 0.49 -10.08 -5.61
CA ASP A 88 0.79 -8.74 -5.11
C ASP A 88 2.25 -8.33 -5.28
N GLY A 89 3.17 -9.31 -5.28
CA GLY A 89 4.61 -9.04 -5.33
C GLY A 89 5.04 -8.17 -6.52
N GLN A 90 4.43 -8.39 -7.70
CA GLN A 90 4.73 -7.61 -8.90
C GLN A 90 4.17 -6.19 -8.81
N VAL A 91 2.94 -6.05 -8.33
CA VAL A 91 2.25 -4.76 -8.17
C VAL A 91 2.98 -3.88 -7.17
N TYR A 92 3.32 -4.44 -6.00
CA TYR A 92 4.06 -3.73 -4.95
C TYR A 92 5.48 -3.37 -5.38
N ALA A 93 6.18 -4.24 -6.12
CA ALA A 93 7.49 -3.93 -6.67
C ALA A 93 7.45 -2.74 -7.64
N GLU A 94 6.41 -2.65 -8.47
CA GLU A 94 6.23 -1.50 -9.36
C GLU A 94 5.84 -0.24 -8.59
N ALA A 95 4.95 -0.35 -7.59
CA ALA A 95 4.57 0.76 -6.73
C ALA A 95 5.79 1.38 -6.04
N ARG A 96 6.72 0.54 -5.54
CA ARG A 96 8.00 1.00 -4.98
C ARG A 96 8.86 1.76 -6.00
N LYS A 97 8.97 1.28 -7.24
CA LYS A 97 9.74 2.01 -8.28
C LYS A 97 9.14 3.38 -8.55
N VAL A 98 7.81 3.44 -8.74
CA VAL A 98 7.08 4.70 -8.98
C VAL A 98 7.26 5.66 -7.79
N PHE A 99 7.13 5.15 -6.57
CA PHE A 99 7.31 5.92 -5.34
C PHE A 99 8.72 6.50 -5.21
N THR A 100 9.75 5.65 -5.30
CA THR A 100 11.16 6.10 -5.20
C THR A 100 11.53 7.09 -6.31
N HIS A 101 11.08 6.84 -7.54
CA HIS A 101 11.28 7.78 -8.65
C HIS A 101 10.66 9.15 -8.35
N ARG A 102 9.42 9.19 -7.85
CA ARG A 102 8.72 10.44 -7.53
C ARG A 102 9.34 11.17 -6.34
N LEU A 103 9.81 10.46 -5.31
CA LEU A 103 10.59 11.08 -4.22
C LEU A 103 11.79 11.85 -4.77
N ALA A 104 12.52 11.28 -5.74
CA ALA A 104 13.66 11.93 -6.37
C ALA A 104 13.24 13.14 -7.23
N VAL A 105 12.19 12.99 -8.06
CA VAL A 105 11.67 14.08 -8.92
C VAL A 105 11.22 15.29 -8.09
N TYR A 106 10.51 15.05 -6.99
CA TYR A 106 9.98 16.09 -6.10
C TYR A 106 10.91 16.45 -4.95
N ARG A 107 12.13 15.87 -4.91
CA ARG A 107 13.17 16.12 -3.90
C ARG A 107 12.70 15.93 -2.46
N VAL A 108 11.82 14.97 -2.23
CA VAL A 108 11.29 14.64 -0.91
C VAL A 108 12.23 13.69 -0.19
N THR A 109 12.65 14.09 0.99
CA THR A 109 13.47 13.30 1.92
C THR A 109 12.81 13.28 3.29
N ARG A 110 13.28 12.41 4.21
CA ARG A 110 12.79 12.44 5.59
C ARG A 110 13.09 13.78 6.27
N ALA A 111 14.21 14.42 5.94
CA ALA A 111 14.58 15.72 6.47
C ALA A 111 13.75 16.89 5.90
N SER A 112 13.25 16.77 4.67
CA SER A 112 12.37 17.80 4.08
C SER A 112 10.92 17.68 4.52
N CYS A 113 10.59 16.68 5.35
CA CYS A 113 9.24 16.38 5.84
C CYS A 113 8.92 17.04 7.20
N GLU A 114 9.82 17.88 7.72
CA GLU A 114 9.78 18.40 9.10
C GLU A 114 9.92 19.92 9.21
#